data_AF-A0A545TP30-F1
#
_entry.id   AF-A0A545TP30-F1
#
_cell.length_a   1.000
_cell.length_b   1.000
_cell.length_c   1.000
_cell.angle_alpha   90.00
_cell.angle_beta   90.00
_cell.angle_gamma   90.00
#
_symmetry.space_group_name_H-M   'P 1'
#
loop_
_entity.id
_entity.type
_entity.pdbx_description
1 polymer ?
#
loop_
_entity_poly.entity_id
_entity_poly.type
_entity_poly.pdbx_seq_one_letter_code
_entity_poly.pdbx_strand_id
1 'polypeptide(L)'
;MTTSSSGSFLDRPAARLLALGVAAASLALALYINRADFLPVAEEAASPQDTAYQACIDERYEGIDQMISDGVVNESQATLFKSRAEALCRATNPPQ
;
A
#
# COMPACT_ATOMS: atom_id res chain seq x y z
N MET A 1 -8.72 -40.26 24.28
CA MET A 1 -9.62 -39.09 24.36
C MET A 1 -9.85 -38.80 25.84
N THR A 2 -9.06 -37.89 26.41
CA THR A 2 -9.21 -37.43 27.79
C THR A 2 -9.81 -36.03 27.76
N THR A 3 -11.12 -35.95 27.88
CA THR A 3 -11.85 -34.69 28.00
C THR A 3 -11.74 -34.26 29.46
N SER A 4 -10.71 -33.48 29.79
CA SER A 4 -10.66 -32.80 31.09
C SER A 4 -11.67 -31.67 31.09
N SER A 5 -12.80 -31.89 31.75
CA SER A 5 -13.73 -30.84 32.14
C SER A 5 -13.16 -30.08 33.34
N SER A 6 -12.23 -29.18 33.06
CA SER A 6 -11.79 -28.15 34.01
C SER A 6 -12.59 -26.91 33.66
N GLY A 7 -13.41 -26.41 34.59
CA GLY A 7 -14.27 -25.23 34.37
C GLY A 7 -13.55 -24.20 33.51
N SER A 8 -14.05 -24.03 32.29
CA SER A 8 -13.37 -23.38 31.16
C SER A 8 -12.66 -22.12 31.66
N PHE A 9 -11.33 -22.14 31.69
CA PHE A 9 -10.52 -21.02 32.15
C PHE A 9 -10.86 -19.73 31.37
N LEU A 10 -11.34 -19.91 30.14
CA LEU A 10 -11.84 -18.89 29.23
C LEU A 10 -13.23 -18.31 29.59
N ASP A 11 -14.01 -19.00 30.43
CA ASP A 11 -15.30 -18.52 30.92
C ASP A 11 -15.21 -17.68 32.20
N ARG A 12 -14.00 -17.52 32.76
CA ARG A 12 -13.79 -16.61 33.89
C ARG A 12 -13.90 -15.15 33.42
N PRO A 13 -14.67 -14.29 34.11
CA PRO A 13 -14.81 -12.89 33.73
C PRO A 13 -13.46 -12.16 33.71
N ALA A 14 -12.54 -12.53 34.61
CA ALA A 14 -11.17 -12.01 34.61
C ALA A 14 -10.38 -12.38 33.35
N ALA A 15 -10.55 -13.59 32.81
CA ALA A 15 -9.90 -14.01 31.56
C ALA A 15 -10.46 -13.24 30.35
N ARG A 16 -11.78 -12.96 30.35
CA ARG A 16 -12.42 -12.13 29.32
C ARG A 16 -11.91 -10.69 29.34
N LEU A 17 -11.75 -10.10 30.54
CA LEU A 17 -11.17 -8.75 30.67
C LEU A 17 -9.73 -8.69 30.21
N LEU A 18 -8.92 -9.70 30.53
CA LEU A 18 -7.55 -9.80 30.02
C LEU A 18 -7.51 -9.92 28.49
N ALA A 19 -8.37 -10.76 27.91
CA ALA A 19 -8.46 -10.91 26.45
C ALA A 19 -8.86 -9.59 25.76
N LEU A 20 -9.84 -8.87 26.31
CA LEU A 20 -10.23 -7.54 25.82
C LEU A 20 -9.09 -6.53 25.97
N GLY A 21 -8.35 -6.57 27.07
CA GLY A 21 -7.19 -5.71 27.28
C GLY A 21 -6.09 -5.95 26.25
N VAL A 22 -5.77 -7.22 25.96
CA VAL A 22 -4.79 -7.58 24.92
C VAL A 22 -5.27 -7.14 23.54
N ALA A 23 -6.54 -7.38 23.21
CA ALA A 23 -7.12 -6.96 21.93
C ALA A 23 -7.11 -5.43 21.75
N ALA A 24 -7.48 -4.69 22.80
CA ALA A 24 -7.43 -3.23 22.80
C ALA A 24 -6.00 -2.71 22.66
N ALA A 25 -5.04 -3.31 23.37
CA ALA A 25 -3.63 -2.96 23.27
C ALA A 25 -3.06 -3.23 21.87
N SER A 26 -3.39 -4.37 21.26
CA SER A 26 -2.95 -4.67 19.89
C SER A 26 -3.55 -3.73 18.86
N LEU A 27 -4.83 -3.37 19.02
CA LEU A 27 -5.49 -2.38 18.15
C LEU A 27 -4.87 -0.99 18.32
N ALA A 28 -4.64 -0.55 19.55
CA ALA A 28 -4.00 0.72 19.83
C ALA A 28 -2.58 0.79 19.24
N LEU A 29 -1.81 -0.29 19.36
CA LEU A 29 -0.47 -0.37 18.78
C LEU A 29 -0.51 -0.34 17.25
N ALA A 30 -1.43 -1.09 16.63
CA ALA A 30 -1.61 -1.08 15.18
C ALA A 30 -1.99 0.32 14.67
N LEU A 31 -2.91 1.00 15.36
CA LEU A 31 -3.29 2.38 15.02
C LEU A 31 -2.15 3.36 15.26
N TYR A 32 -1.32 3.17 16.28
CA TYR A 32 -0.19 4.04 16.57
C TYR A 32 0.92 3.91 15.52
N ILE A 33 1.23 2.68 15.09
CA ILE A 33 2.24 2.43 14.05
C ILE A 33 1.77 2.98 12.70
N ASN A 34 0.51 2.73 12.33
CA ASN A 34 -0.06 3.17 11.06
C ASN A 34 -0.79 4.52 11.19
N ARG A 35 -0.45 5.34 12.20
CA ARG A 35 -1.14 6.61 12.46
C ARG A 35 -1.05 7.57 11.27
N ALA A 36 0.01 7.47 10.47
CA ALA A 36 0.20 8.29 9.28
C ALA A 36 -0.77 7.91 8.14
N ASP A 37 -1.25 6.66 8.08
CA ASP A 37 -2.19 6.23 7.05
C ASP A 37 -3.65 6.55 7.43
N PHE A 38 -3.96 6.60 8.73
CA PHE A 38 -5.31 6.88 9.24
C PHE A 38 -5.58 8.35 9.55
N LEU A 39 -4.54 9.13 9.84
CA LEU A 39 -4.67 10.57 9.98
C LEU A 39 -4.53 11.20 8.60
N PRO A 40 -5.40 12.15 8.21
CA PRO A 40 -5.20 12.90 6.99
C PRO A 40 -3.89 13.68 7.16
N VAL A 41 -2.82 13.16 6.56
CA VAL A 41 -1.59 13.91 6.37
C VAL A 41 -1.98 15.05 5.43
N ALA A 42 -1.75 16.29 5.87
CA ALA A 42 -1.86 17.43 4.97
C ALA A 42 -1.01 17.08 3.74
N GLU A 43 -1.62 17.07 2.55
CA GLU A 43 -0.92 16.75 1.31
C GLU A 43 0.34 17.62 1.25
N GLU A 44 1.49 17.02 1.56
CA GLU A 44 2.76 17.68 1.36
C GLU A 44 2.80 17.94 -0.14
N ALA A 45 2.88 19.22 -0.50
CA ALA A 45 2.93 19.63 -1.89
C ALA A 45 4.02 18.80 -2.57
N ALA A 46 3.61 17.99 -3.56
CA ALA A 46 4.52 17.11 -4.28
C ALA A 46 5.74 17.93 -4.69
N SER A 47 6.93 17.40 -4.43
CA SER A 47 8.14 18.13 -4.77
C SER A 47 8.13 18.41 -6.28
N PRO A 48 8.75 19.51 -6.75
CA PRO A 48 8.86 19.77 -8.19
C PRO A 48 9.42 18.57 -8.96
N GLN A 49 10.28 17.76 -8.33
CA GLN A 49 10.83 16.53 -8.90
C GLN A 49 9.77 15.42 -9.00
N ASP A 50 8.95 15.22 -7.98
CA ASP A 50 7.86 14.25 -8.03
C ASP A 50 6.82 14.63 -9.09
N THR A 51 6.52 15.93 -9.22
CA THR A 51 5.61 16.40 -10.28
C THR A 51 6.20 16.18 -11.67
N ALA A 52 7.51 16.39 -11.85
CA ALA A 52 8.19 16.13 -13.12
C ALA A 52 8.29 14.63 -13.43
N TYR A 53 8.48 13.79 -12.42
CA TYR A 53 8.43 12.33 -12.55
C TYR A 53 7.03 11.87 -12.99
N GLN A 54 5.97 12.33 -12.32
CA GLN A 54 4.60 11.95 -12.66
C GLN A 54 4.20 12.41 -14.07
N ALA A 55 4.52 13.66 -14.44
CA ALA A 55 4.28 14.16 -15.78
C ALA A 55 4.98 13.32 -16.87
N CYS A 56 6.21 12.86 -16.61
CA CYS A 56 6.94 11.97 -17.51
C CYS A 56 6.26 10.60 -17.65
N ILE A 57 5.75 10.03 -16.54
CA ILE A 57 5.03 8.76 -16.58
C ILE A 57 3.73 8.89 -17.37
N ASP A 58 2.95 9.93 -17.08
CA ASP A 58 1.64 10.14 -17.71
C ASP A 58 1.76 10.25 -19.24
N GLU A 59 2.69 11.09 -19.72
CA GLU A 59 2.94 11.25 -21.16
C GLU A 59 3.30 9.91 -21.82
N ARG A 60 4.15 9.12 -21.15
CA ARG A 60 4.62 7.83 -21.71
C ARG A 60 3.54 6.76 -21.67
N TYR A 61 2.74 6.74 -20.61
CA TYR A 61 1.68 5.74 -20.45
C TYR A 61 0.55 6.01 -21.43
N GLU A 62 0.18 7.28 -21.63
CA GLU A 62 -0.78 7.68 -22.65
C GLU A 62 -0.33 7.22 -24.05
N GLY A 63 0.93 7.47 -24.41
CA GLY A 63 1.48 7.01 -25.68
C GLY A 63 1.46 5.48 -25.84
N ILE A 64 1.78 4.73 -24.77
CA ILE A 64 1.73 3.27 -24.79
C ILE A 64 0.30 2.75 -24.89
N ASP A 65 -0.65 3.37 -24.19
CA ASP A 65 -2.06 2.99 -24.22
C ASP A 65 -2.67 3.29 -25.60
N GLN A 66 -2.24 4.37 -26.26
CA GLN A 66 -2.57 4.63 -27.65
C GLN A 66 -2.00 3.55 -28.58
N MET A 67 -0.77 3.08 -28.37
CA MET A 67 -0.20 1.98 -29.15
C MET A 67 -0.96 0.65 -28.98
N ILE A 68 -1.56 0.40 -27.80
CA ILE A 68 -2.47 -0.74 -27.59
C ILE A 68 -3.75 -0.53 -28.38
N SER A 69 -4.37 0.65 -28.28
CA SER A 69 -5.58 1.00 -29.01
C SER A 69 -5.42 0.89 -30.52
N ASP A 70 -4.27 1.31 -31.03
CA ASP A 70 -3.92 1.25 -32.45
C ASP A 70 -3.51 -0.16 -32.91
N GLY A 71 -3.44 -1.13 -31.98
CA GLY A 71 -3.07 -2.52 -32.25
C GLY A 71 -1.60 -2.72 -32.63
N VAL A 72 -0.75 -1.72 -32.37
CA VAL A 72 0.69 -1.77 -32.66
C VAL A 72 1.41 -2.70 -31.69
N VAL A 73 0.93 -2.77 -30.44
CA VAL A 73 1.46 -3.64 -29.40
C VAL A 73 0.35 -4.37 -28.67
N ASN A 74 0.66 -5.55 -28.15
CA ASN A 74 -0.22 -6.27 -27.24
C ASN A 74 0.04 -5.90 -25.77
N GLU A 75 -0.84 -6.32 -24.86
CA GLU A 75 -0.73 -5.99 -23.42
C GLU A 75 0.58 -6.43 -22.76
N SER A 76 1.13 -7.58 -23.17
CA SER A 76 2.41 -8.07 -22.63
C SER A 76 3.58 -7.17 -23.02
N GLN A 77 3.58 -6.66 -24.25
CA GLN A 77 4.59 -5.72 -24.75
C GLN A 77 4.42 -4.35 -24.09
N ALA A 78 3.16 -3.90 -23.93
CA ALA A 78 2.86 -2.67 -23.23
C ALA A 78 3.37 -2.69 -21.78
N THR A 79 3.22 -3.81 -21.07
CA THR A 79 3.76 -3.97 -19.71
C THR A 79 5.29 -3.79 -19.67
N LEU A 80 6.00 -4.37 -20.64
CA LEU A 80 7.45 -4.19 -20.78
C LEU A 80 7.82 -2.74 -21.12
N PHE A 81 7.02 -2.04 -21.92
CA PHE A 81 7.27 -0.64 -22.25
C PHE A 81 6.99 0.30 -21.09
N LYS A 82 5.92 0.05 -20.33
CA LYS A 82 5.59 0.79 -19.11
C LYS A 82 6.71 0.69 -18.07
N SER A 83 7.21 -0.52 -17.79
CA SER A 83 8.36 -0.70 -16.88
C SER A 83 9.65 0.00 -17.34
N ARG A 84 9.92 0.05 -18.65
CA ARG A 84 11.07 0.80 -19.19
C ARG A 84 10.86 2.30 -19.10
N ALA A 85 9.65 2.79 -19.33
CA ALA A 85 9.30 4.19 -19.16
C ALA A 85 9.47 4.61 -17.70
N GLU A 86 9.07 3.77 -16.74
CA GLU A 86 9.31 4.01 -15.31
C GLU A 86 10.80 4.14 -14.98
N ALA A 87 11.63 3.23 -15.50
CA ALA A 87 13.07 3.28 -15.30
C ALA A 87 13.69 4.56 -15.90
N LEU A 88 13.23 4.96 -17.10
CA LEU A 88 13.69 6.19 -17.75
C LEU A 88 13.28 7.43 -16.94
N CYS A 89 12.00 7.57 -16.59
CA CYS A 89 11.50 8.72 -15.86
C CYS A 89 12.17 8.87 -14.49
N ARG A 90 12.49 7.76 -13.82
CA ARG A 90 13.24 7.76 -12.56
C ARG A 90 14.71 8.15 -12.74
N ALA A 91 15.34 7.75 -13.83
CA ALA A 91 16.72 8.14 -14.15
C ALA A 91 16.82 9.64 -14.52
N THR A 92 15.80 10.18 -15.19
CA THR A 92 15.72 11.60 -15.56
C THR A 92 15.32 12.50 -14.39
N ASN A 93 14.49 12.00 -13.47
CA ASN A 93 14.00 12.72 -12.30
C ASN A 93 14.38 11.93 -11.02
N PRO A 94 15.66 11.95 -10.61
CA PRO A 94 16.10 11.22 -9.43
C PRO A 94 15.44 11.77 -8.16
N PRO A 95 15.04 10.90 -7.20
CA PRO A 95 14.55 11.33 -5.90
C PRO A 95 15.66 12.06 -5.12
N GLN A 96 15.28 13.10 -4.38
CA GLN A 96 16.18 13.93 -3.56
C GLN A 96 16.47 13.28 -2.20
#